data_AF-A0A6N8YG76-F1
#
_entry.id   AF-A0A6N8YG76-F1
#
_cell.length_a   1.000
_cell.length_b   1.000
_cell.length_c   1.000
_cell.angle_alpha   90.00
_cell.angle_beta   90.00
_cell.angle_gamma   90.00
#
_symmetry.space_group_name_H-M   'P 1'
#
loop_
_entity.id
_entity.type
_entity.pdbx_description
1 polymer ?
#
loop_
_entity_poly.entity_id
_entity_poly.type
_entity_poly.pdbx_seq_one_letter_code
_entity_poly.pdbx_strand_id
1 'polypeptide(L)'
;MLTATSAGMDLKPLRRFWHPVAESAWVGDSPYAVTLLGEGLVLFRSGGKVRCFSDLCVHRGTRLSLGWVTDDGCLQCPYHGWKYDAEGTCVLIPSQPADAQRIPPRARAVAYGCEERYGLVWVALEDPLKPLPEYPWLDDSEFHTWSKFCGIREAGAARFAENALDLAHLDFVHPGLLGSPGDTVIEPYDVEIVDGVVFMRYTKRSVGPETFADGVETVSHEIRVEMPYTFTLIFTGERGTTTIWGLHHPIDEHRCALWRYESRNHSLDTPDQEFIDFLDLLLPQDKDIIESQRPHMVPVDLTEELHVKVADAGAIAYRRMLKEELGVAFV
;
A
#
# COMPACT_ATOMS: atom_id res chain seq x y z
N MET A 1 33.45 13.71 5.42
CA MET A 1 32.98 12.84 6.51
C MET A 1 31.60 13.33 6.91
N LEU A 2 30.55 12.75 6.32
CA LEU A 2 29.16 12.98 6.71
C LEU A 2 28.75 11.80 7.58
N THR A 3 28.99 11.93 8.88
CA THR A 3 28.50 11.00 9.90
C THR A 3 27.37 11.69 10.64
N ALA A 4 26.22 11.77 9.98
CA ALA A 4 24.93 11.80 10.64
C ALA A 4 24.15 10.69 9.95
N THR A 5 23.98 9.56 10.63
CA THR A 5 22.95 8.59 10.26
C THR A 5 21.63 9.37 10.27
N SER A 6 21.07 9.68 9.11
CA SER A 6 19.71 10.18 9.04
C SER A 6 18.85 9.12 9.70
N ALA A 7 18.16 9.50 10.77
CA ALA A 7 17.18 8.62 11.36
C ALA A 7 16.10 8.48 10.29
N GLY A 8 16.11 7.36 9.57
CA GLY A 8 15.01 7.01 8.67
C GLY A 8 13.68 7.14 9.40
N MET A 9 12.61 7.39 8.66
CA MET A 9 11.27 7.54 9.23
C MET A 9 10.93 6.33 10.13
N ASP A 10 10.62 6.58 11.41
CA ASP A 10 10.17 5.53 12.33
C ASP A 10 8.87 4.94 11.78
N LEU A 11 8.84 3.62 11.57
CA LEU A 11 7.67 2.92 11.06
C LEU A 11 6.59 2.73 12.14
N LYS A 12 6.90 2.92 13.43
CA LYS A 12 5.95 2.68 14.53
C LYS A 12 4.64 3.46 14.42
N PRO A 13 4.61 4.77 14.06
CA PRO A 13 3.34 5.47 13.95
C PRO A 13 2.43 4.89 12.85
N LEU A 14 3.00 4.19 11.85
CA LEU A 14 2.25 3.52 10.80
C LEU A 14 1.44 2.31 11.32
N ARG A 15 1.75 1.80 12.52
CA ARG A 15 1.01 0.68 13.15
C ARG A 15 -0.48 0.99 13.34
N ARG A 16 -0.83 2.28 13.41
CA ARG A 16 -2.19 2.81 13.58
C ARG A 16 -2.91 3.12 12.26
N PHE A 17 -2.48 2.53 11.16
CA PHE A 17 -3.14 2.63 9.86
C PHE A 17 -3.44 1.24 9.32
N TRP A 18 -4.43 1.17 8.43
CA TRP A 18 -4.73 -0.04 7.68
C TRP A 18 -3.72 -0.20 6.54
N HIS A 19 -3.16 -1.40 6.42
CA HIS A 19 -2.26 -1.77 5.34
C HIS A 19 -2.82 -2.97 4.60
N PRO A 20 -2.85 -2.97 3.26
CA PRO A 20 -3.06 -4.20 2.51
C PRO A 20 -1.86 -5.12 2.78
N VAL A 21 -2.08 -6.43 2.95
CA VAL A 21 -0.99 -7.38 3.22
C VAL A 21 -1.03 -8.61 2.31
N ALA A 22 -2.20 -8.96 1.79
CA ALA A 22 -2.37 -10.11 0.92
C ALA A 22 -3.67 -9.99 0.12
N GLU A 23 -3.77 -10.71 -1.00
CA GLU A 23 -5.10 -11.00 -1.56
C GLU A 23 -5.84 -11.97 -0.62
N SER A 24 -7.14 -11.76 -0.44
CA SER A 24 -7.98 -12.66 0.35
C SER A 24 -7.90 -14.11 -0.17
N ALA A 25 -7.77 -14.29 -1.48
CA ALA A 25 -7.62 -15.59 -2.11
C ALA A 25 -6.31 -16.31 -1.77
N TRP A 26 -5.25 -15.60 -1.36
CA TRP A 26 -3.99 -16.23 -0.94
C TRP A 26 -4.11 -16.89 0.43
N VAL A 27 -5.06 -16.44 1.26
CA VAL A 27 -5.35 -17.03 2.56
C VAL A 27 -6.34 -18.18 2.36
N GLY A 28 -5.79 -19.37 2.08
CA GLY A 28 -6.54 -20.62 2.00
C GLY A 28 -6.77 -21.27 3.36
N ASP A 29 -6.81 -22.61 3.37
CA ASP A 29 -7.04 -23.40 4.59
C ASP A 29 -5.82 -23.47 5.52
N SER A 30 -4.62 -23.26 4.95
CA SER A 30 -3.37 -23.23 5.69
C SER A 30 -3.05 -21.81 6.18
N PRO A 31 -2.42 -21.65 7.37
CA PRO A 31 -1.92 -20.36 7.82
C PRO A 31 -0.94 -19.74 6.81
N TYR A 32 -1.10 -18.45 6.52
CA TYR A 32 -0.31 -17.69 5.58
C TYR A 32 0.61 -16.71 6.32
N ALA A 33 1.92 -16.84 6.13
CA ALA A 33 2.90 -15.93 6.74
C ALA A 33 3.03 -14.64 5.92
N VAL A 34 3.03 -13.50 6.58
CA VAL A 34 3.29 -12.19 5.96
C VAL A 34 4.13 -11.32 6.90
N THR A 35 4.81 -10.30 6.37
CA THR A 35 5.58 -9.34 7.17
C THR A 35 5.05 -7.94 6.89
N LEU A 36 4.74 -7.18 7.93
CA LEU A 36 4.24 -5.81 7.83
C LEU A 36 5.06 -4.93 8.78
N LEU A 37 5.62 -3.83 8.27
CA LEU A 37 6.44 -2.90 9.06
C LEU A 37 7.61 -3.57 9.81
N GLY A 38 8.17 -4.64 9.22
CA GLY A 38 9.23 -5.47 9.80
C GLY A 38 8.74 -6.52 10.80
N GLU A 39 7.44 -6.61 11.07
CA GLU A 39 6.86 -7.55 12.03
C GLU A 39 6.27 -8.77 11.33
N GLY A 40 6.63 -9.96 11.82
CA GLY A 40 6.08 -11.23 11.32
C GLY A 40 4.63 -11.45 11.80
N LEU A 41 3.75 -11.71 10.85
CA LEU A 41 2.32 -11.95 11.04
C LEU A 41 1.89 -13.29 10.46
N VAL A 42 0.79 -13.83 10.98
CA VAL A 42 0.11 -15.00 10.44
C VAL A 42 -1.35 -14.66 10.15
N LEU A 43 -1.77 -14.89 8.92
CA LEU A 43 -3.15 -14.81 8.47
C LEU A 43 -3.74 -16.22 8.41
N PHE A 44 -4.98 -16.40 8.87
CA PHE A 44 -5.68 -17.68 8.77
C PHE A 44 -7.19 -17.49 8.78
N ARG A 45 -7.94 -18.44 8.22
CA ARG A 45 -9.41 -18.38 8.24
C ARG A 45 -9.98 -19.03 9.49
N SER A 46 -10.88 -18.32 10.17
CA SER A 46 -11.64 -18.82 11.31
C SER A 46 -13.10 -18.39 11.19
N GLY A 47 -14.02 -19.34 11.15
CA GLY A 47 -15.44 -19.06 10.97
C GLY A 47 -15.75 -18.30 9.67
N GLY A 48 -14.99 -18.57 8.61
CA GLY A 48 -15.14 -17.92 7.29
C GLY A 48 -14.49 -16.53 7.16
N LYS A 49 -13.94 -15.96 8.25
CA LYS A 49 -13.25 -14.66 8.24
C LYS A 49 -11.75 -14.83 8.37
N VAL A 50 -10.96 -14.01 7.69
CA VAL A 50 -9.51 -13.93 7.94
C VAL A 50 -9.24 -13.28 9.30
N ARG A 51 -8.32 -13.88 10.06
CA ARG A 51 -7.78 -13.41 11.33
C ARG A 51 -6.29 -13.18 11.17
N CYS A 52 -5.75 -12.20 11.90
CA CYS A 52 -4.33 -11.87 11.89
C CYS A 52 -3.77 -11.90 13.30
N PHE A 53 -2.76 -12.75 13.55
CA PHE A 53 -1.97 -12.72 14.78
C PHE A 53 -0.52 -12.33 14.48
N SER A 54 0.20 -11.90 15.51
CA SER A 54 1.66 -11.98 15.48
C SER A 54 2.09 -13.42 15.23
N ASP A 55 3.07 -13.63 14.36
CA ASP A 55 3.60 -14.96 14.02
C ASP A 55 4.52 -15.52 15.12
N LEU A 56 4.04 -15.51 16.36
CA LEU A 56 4.83 -15.80 17.55
C LEU A 56 3.99 -16.50 18.62
N CYS A 57 4.27 -17.78 18.84
CA CYS A 57 3.68 -18.54 19.93
C CYS A 57 4.22 -18.07 21.28
N VAL A 58 3.34 -17.67 22.21
CA VAL A 58 3.74 -17.17 23.54
C VAL A 58 4.40 -18.19 24.46
N HIS A 59 4.39 -19.48 24.09
CA HIS A 59 5.09 -20.51 24.85
C HIS A 59 6.62 -20.42 24.66
N ARG A 60 7.11 -20.47 23.42
CA ARG A 60 8.55 -20.53 23.09
C ARG A 60 8.94 -19.79 21.80
N GLY A 61 8.11 -18.88 21.32
CA GLY A 61 8.41 -18.04 20.16
C GLY A 61 8.41 -18.77 18.82
N THR A 62 7.80 -19.95 18.72
CA THR A 62 7.65 -20.65 17.44
C THR A 62 6.70 -19.87 16.52
N ARG A 63 7.05 -19.76 15.25
CA ARG A 63 6.13 -19.28 14.21
C ARG A 63 4.85 -20.09 14.19
N LEU A 64 3.72 -19.41 14.36
CA LEU A 64 2.39 -19.97 14.31
C LEU A 64 1.96 -20.28 12.87
N SER A 65 2.53 -19.57 11.89
CA SER A 65 2.36 -19.81 10.45
C SER A 65 2.82 -21.18 9.98
N LEU A 66 3.69 -21.85 10.74
CA LEU A 66 4.11 -23.23 10.50
C LEU A 66 3.10 -24.27 11.03
N GLY A 67 2.01 -23.81 11.65
CA GLY A 67 0.95 -24.63 12.22
C GLY A 67 -0.15 -24.97 11.23
N TRP A 68 -1.35 -25.18 11.75
CA TRP A 68 -2.55 -25.44 10.96
C TRP A 68 -3.79 -24.87 11.66
N VAL A 69 -4.84 -24.65 10.87
CA VAL A 69 -6.18 -24.34 11.38
C VAL A 69 -6.88 -25.66 11.68
N THR A 70 -7.46 -25.79 12.87
CA THR A 70 -8.24 -26.97 13.27
C THR A 70 -9.70 -26.86 12.83
N ASP A 71 -10.43 -27.97 12.82
CA ASP A 71 -11.83 -28.03 12.34
C ASP A 71 -12.79 -27.06 13.07
N ASP A 72 -12.50 -26.72 14.32
CA ASP A 72 -13.23 -25.72 15.12
C ASP A 72 -12.70 -24.28 14.93
N GLY A 73 -11.89 -24.02 13.90
CA GLY A 73 -11.45 -22.70 13.48
C GLY A 73 -10.35 -22.07 14.33
N CYS A 74 -9.63 -22.85 15.13
CA CYS A 74 -8.53 -22.34 15.95
C CYS A 74 -7.18 -22.52 15.26
N LEU A 75 -6.21 -21.67 15.58
CA LEU A 75 -4.83 -21.81 15.11
C LEU A 75 -4.03 -22.67 16.11
N GLN A 76 -3.46 -23.78 15.64
CA GLN A 76 -2.67 -24.69 16.46
C GLN A 76 -1.17 -24.56 16.15
N CYS A 77 -0.39 -24.25 17.19
CA CYS A 77 1.07 -24.14 17.11
C CYS A 77 1.70 -25.51 16.81
N PRO A 78 2.65 -25.61 15.87
CA PRO A 78 3.23 -26.89 15.47
C PRO A 78 4.19 -27.48 16.51
N TYR A 79 4.65 -26.70 17.49
CA TYR A 79 5.69 -27.17 18.40
C TYR A 79 5.13 -28.06 19.52
N HIS A 80 4.21 -27.53 20.31
CA HIS A 80 3.63 -28.23 21.46
C HIS A 80 2.09 -28.26 21.41
N GLY A 81 1.52 -27.94 20.25
CA GLY A 81 0.08 -28.00 20.01
C GLY A 81 -0.77 -27.00 20.79
N TRP A 82 -0.17 -25.92 21.32
CA TRP A 82 -0.95 -24.84 21.93
C TRP A 82 -1.93 -24.28 20.89
N LYS A 83 -3.21 -24.26 21.25
CA LYS A 83 -4.31 -23.89 20.36
C LYS A 83 -4.86 -22.54 20.77
N TYR A 84 -5.04 -21.64 19.81
CA TYR A 84 -5.54 -20.30 20.02
C TYR A 84 -6.87 -20.11 19.28
N ASP A 85 -7.88 -19.58 19.96
CA ASP A 85 -9.16 -19.18 19.32
C ASP A 85 -8.96 -17.97 18.40
N ALA A 86 -10.03 -17.49 17.77
CA ALA A 86 -10.01 -16.39 16.81
C ALA A 86 -9.59 -15.03 17.41
N GLU A 87 -9.69 -14.89 18.73
CA GLU A 87 -9.33 -13.71 19.52
C GLU A 87 -7.94 -13.85 20.16
N GLY A 88 -7.21 -14.92 19.80
CA GLY A 88 -5.86 -15.20 20.27
C GLY A 88 -5.80 -15.83 21.66
N THR A 89 -6.92 -16.15 22.31
CA THR A 89 -6.93 -16.83 23.61
C THR A 89 -6.45 -18.26 23.46
N CYS A 90 -5.50 -18.70 24.28
CA CYS A 90 -5.16 -20.12 24.32
C CYS A 90 -6.34 -20.90 24.93
N VAL A 91 -6.87 -21.85 24.17
CA VAL A 91 -8.02 -22.68 24.55
C VAL A 91 -7.64 -24.13 24.83
N LEU A 92 -6.43 -24.56 24.46
CA LEU A 92 -5.94 -25.90 24.73
C LEU A 92 -4.41 -25.92 24.88
N ILE A 93 -3.94 -26.55 25.96
CA ILE A 93 -2.55 -26.96 26.15
C ILE A 93 -2.51 -28.50 26.20
N PRO A 94 -2.13 -29.18 25.11
CA PRO A 94 -2.24 -30.64 25.01
C PRO A 94 -1.40 -31.43 26.02
N SER A 95 -0.34 -30.84 26.57
CA SER A 95 0.49 -31.49 27.59
C SER A 95 -0.17 -31.55 28.98
N GLN A 96 -1.36 -30.98 29.14
CA GLN A 96 -2.16 -31.05 30.37
C GLN A 96 -3.36 -31.99 30.18
N PRO A 97 -3.85 -32.67 31.22
CA PRO A 97 -5.07 -33.48 31.14
C PRO A 97 -6.28 -32.65 30.65
N ALA A 98 -7.13 -33.25 29.82
CA ALA A 98 -8.27 -32.55 29.20
C ALA A 98 -9.32 -32.09 30.24
N ASP A 99 -9.50 -32.85 31.32
CA ASP A 99 -10.42 -32.57 32.43
C ASP A 99 -9.84 -31.65 33.50
N ALA A 100 -8.56 -31.24 33.37
CA ALA A 100 -7.85 -30.43 34.34
C ALA A 100 -6.96 -29.35 33.68
N GLN A 101 -7.43 -28.74 32.58
CA GLN A 101 -6.76 -27.62 31.93
C GLN A 101 -6.57 -26.44 32.90
N ARG A 102 -5.32 -25.98 33.03
CA ARG A 102 -4.90 -24.79 33.75
C ARG A 102 -4.16 -23.88 32.78
N ILE A 103 -4.93 -23.15 31.99
CA ILE A 103 -4.40 -22.19 31.02
C ILE A 103 -4.24 -20.82 31.70
N PRO A 104 -3.03 -20.25 31.79
CA PRO A 104 -2.84 -18.92 32.36
C PRO A 104 -3.57 -17.85 31.55
N PRO A 105 -4.19 -16.83 32.17
CA PRO A 105 -4.87 -15.75 31.43
C PRO A 105 -3.97 -15.00 30.42
N ARG A 106 -2.66 -14.98 30.67
CA ARG A 106 -1.64 -14.39 29.78
C ARG A 106 -1.25 -15.28 28.59
N ALA A 107 -1.74 -16.51 28.50
CA ALA A 107 -1.52 -17.38 27.36
C ALA A 107 -2.41 -16.90 26.19
N ARG A 108 -2.02 -15.79 25.58
CA ARG A 108 -2.74 -15.15 24.48
C ARG A 108 -1.76 -14.80 23.36
N ALA A 109 -2.04 -15.26 22.14
CA ALA A 109 -1.41 -14.69 20.96
C ALA A 109 -1.83 -13.22 20.81
N VAL A 110 -0.94 -12.39 20.27
CA VAL A 110 -1.28 -11.00 19.96
C VAL A 110 -2.14 -11.01 18.70
N ALA A 111 -3.38 -10.57 18.82
CA ALA A 111 -4.31 -10.42 17.71
C ALA A 111 -4.35 -8.97 17.21
N TYR A 112 -4.42 -8.81 15.89
CA TYR A 112 -4.43 -7.51 15.22
C TYR A 112 -5.77 -7.24 14.53
N GLY A 113 -6.04 -5.96 14.25
CA GLY A 113 -7.18 -5.57 13.43
C GLY A 113 -7.02 -6.20 12.04
N CYS A 114 -8.08 -6.86 11.56
CA CYS A 114 -8.05 -7.59 10.30
C CYS A 114 -9.41 -7.47 9.60
N GLU A 115 -9.40 -6.99 8.36
CA GLU A 115 -10.60 -6.78 7.54
C GLU A 115 -10.39 -7.32 6.11
N GLU A 116 -11.40 -7.97 5.56
CA GLU A 116 -11.43 -8.37 4.15
C GLU A 116 -12.28 -7.36 3.36
N ARG A 117 -11.65 -6.60 2.47
CA ARG A 117 -12.32 -5.59 1.63
C ARG A 117 -11.59 -5.46 0.30
N TYR A 118 -12.34 -5.22 -0.77
CA TYR A 118 -11.81 -5.04 -2.14
C TYR A 118 -11.05 -6.27 -2.68
N GLY A 119 -11.29 -7.46 -2.13
CA GLY A 119 -10.53 -8.67 -2.47
C GLY A 119 -9.16 -8.78 -1.77
N LEU A 120 -8.83 -7.83 -0.89
CA LEU A 120 -7.60 -7.81 -0.09
C LEU A 120 -7.87 -8.09 1.38
N VAL A 121 -6.84 -8.56 2.07
CA VAL A 121 -6.75 -8.58 3.53
C VAL A 121 -6.02 -7.31 3.99
N TRP A 122 -6.67 -6.57 4.86
CA TRP A 122 -6.15 -5.35 5.47
C TRP A 122 -5.84 -5.59 6.94
N VAL A 123 -4.70 -5.11 7.40
CA VAL A 123 -4.24 -5.26 8.79
C VAL A 123 -3.87 -3.92 9.39
N ALA A 124 -4.32 -3.68 10.62
CA ALA A 124 -3.85 -2.60 11.49
C ALA A 124 -3.25 -3.24 12.75
N LEU A 125 -2.01 -2.87 13.08
CA LEU A 125 -1.27 -3.46 14.21
C LEU A 125 -1.66 -2.85 15.56
N GLU A 126 -2.39 -1.74 15.53
CA GLU A 126 -2.98 -1.01 16.65
C GLU A 126 -4.33 -0.42 16.23
N ASP A 127 -5.02 0.25 17.15
CA ASP A 127 -6.30 0.92 16.85
C ASP A 127 -6.12 1.94 15.72
N PRO A 128 -6.82 1.77 14.59
CA PRO A 128 -6.60 2.58 13.40
C PRO A 128 -7.09 4.02 13.61
N LEU A 129 -6.29 4.97 13.15
CA LEU A 129 -6.59 6.42 13.20
C LEU A 129 -7.58 6.86 12.12
N LYS A 130 -7.55 6.19 10.97
CA LYS A 130 -8.38 6.47 9.81
C LYS A 130 -9.11 5.19 9.37
N PRO A 131 -10.29 5.31 8.73
CA PRO A 131 -10.93 4.16 8.10
C PRO A 131 -10.06 3.60 6.96
N LEU A 132 -10.48 2.47 6.39
CA LEU A 132 -9.90 2.00 5.14
C LEU A 132 -10.06 3.07 4.04
N PRO A 133 -9.04 3.25 3.18
CA PRO A 133 -9.16 4.16 2.04
C PRO A 133 -10.28 3.68 1.12
N GLU A 134 -11.02 4.62 0.53
CA GLU A 134 -12.16 4.33 -0.32
C GLU A 134 -11.81 4.50 -1.80
N TYR A 135 -12.36 3.63 -2.64
CA TYR A 135 -12.22 3.71 -4.08
C TYR A 135 -13.60 3.58 -4.75
N PRO A 136 -14.34 4.70 -4.87
CA PRO A 136 -15.77 4.68 -5.23
C PRO A 136 -16.03 4.11 -6.63
N TRP A 137 -15.07 4.23 -7.55
CA TRP A 137 -15.17 3.72 -8.93
C TRP A 137 -15.26 2.20 -9.01
N LEU A 138 -14.83 1.46 -7.99
CA LEU A 138 -14.99 0.01 -7.95
C LEU A 138 -16.44 -0.43 -7.78
N ASP A 139 -17.25 0.37 -7.06
CA ASP A 139 -18.66 0.08 -6.77
C ASP A 139 -19.62 0.80 -7.74
N ASP A 140 -19.09 1.58 -8.69
CA ASP A 140 -19.86 2.35 -9.66
C ASP A 140 -20.16 1.52 -10.93
N SER A 141 -21.43 1.36 -11.26
CA SER A 141 -21.89 0.63 -12.45
C SER A 141 -21.50 1.28 -13.78
N GLU A 142 -21.14 2.57 -13.80
CA GLU A 142 -20.64 3.24 -15.00
C GLU A 142 -19.18 2.90 -15.30
N PHE A 143 -18.47 2.32 -14.33
CA PHE A 143 -17.06 1.98 -14.45
C PHE A 143 -16.86 0.47 -14.57
N HIS A 144 -15.97 0.09 -15.47
CA HIS A 144 -15.39 -1.25 -15.52
C HIS A 144 -14.06 -1.24 -14.78
N THR A 145 -13.89 -2.17 -13.83
CA THR A 145 -12.72 -2.19 -12.94
C THR A 145 -12.02 -3.54 -12.96
N TRP A 146 -10.69 -3.52 -13.00
CA TRP A 146 -9.82 -4.67 -12.76
C TRP A 146 -8.74 -4.33 -11.74
N SER A 147 -8.09 -5.36 -11.20
CA SER A 147 -7.04 -5.21 -10.20
C SER A 147 -5.85 -6.10 -10.53
N LYS A 148 -4.65 -5.67 -10.12
CA LYS A 148 -3.42 -6.43 -10.33
C LYS A 148 -2.47 -6.31 -9.14
N PHE A 149 -1.92 -7.45 -8.72
CA PHE A 149 -0.72 -7.47 -7.88
C PHE A 149 0.52 -7.17 -8.72
N CYS A 150 1.23 -6.10 -8.38
CA CYS A 150 2.39 -5.62 -9.13
C CYS A 150 3.72 -6.18 -8.61
N GLY A 151 3.71 -7.00 -7.55
CA GLY A 151 4.90 -7.63 -6.98
C GLY A 151 5.57 -6.80 -5.86
N ILE A 152 6.68 -7.34 -5.37
CA ILE A 152 7.54 -6.70 -4.36
C ILE A 152 8.48 -5.71 -5.05
N ARG A 153 8.86 -4.65 -4.33
CA ARG A 153 9.79 -3.59 -4.72
C ARG A 153 10.85 -3.39 -3.66
N GLU A 154 12.05 -3.04 -4.08
CA GLU A 154 13.22 -2.78 -3.23
C GLU A 154 13.36 -1.27 -2.92
N ALA A 155 12.27 -0.64 -2.47
CA ALA A 155 12.28 0.69 -1.87
C ALA A 155 11.22 0.82 -0.78
N GLY A 156 11.33 1.88 0.03
CA GLY A 156 10.28 2.24 0.99
C GLY A 156 8.99 2.66 0.28
N ALA A 157 7.84 2.25 0.81
CA ALA A 157 6.52 2.52 0.21
C ALA A 157 6.27 4.00 -0.08
N ALA A 158 6.77 4.90 0.77
CA ALA A 158 6.67 6.35 0.60
C ALA A 158 7.30 6.85 -0.71
N ARG A 159 8.35 6.20 -1.22
CA ARG A 159 9.01 6.61 -2.48
C ARG A 159 8.10 6.41 -3.69
N PHE A 160 7.37 5.30 -3.72
CA PHE A 160 6.40 5.04 -4.79
C PHE A 160 5.16 5.93 -4.66
N ALA A 161 4.68 6.17 -3.44
CA ALA A 161 3.58 7.11 -3.21
C ALA A 161 3.96 8.56 -3.61
N GLU A 162 5.19 8.98 -3.33
CA GLU A 162 5.72 10.30 -3.74
C GLU A 162 5.90 10.41 -5.25
N ASN A 163 6.37 9.35 -5.93
CA ASN A 163 6.56 9.35 -7.38
C ASN A 163 5.26 9.67 -8.15
N ALA A 164 4.09 9.29 -7.61
CA ALA A 164 2.80 9.66 -8.17
C ALA A 164 2.56 11.18 -8.25
N LEU A 165 3.28 11.99 -7.45
CA LEU A 165 3.15 13.45 -7.38
C LEU A 165 4.27 14.19 -8.16
N ASP A 166 5.15 13.47 -8.85
CA ASP A 166 6.26 14.04 -9.60
C ASP A 166 5.90 14.15 -11.08
N LEU A 167 5.77 15.36 -11.63
CA LEU A 167 5.56 15.53 -13.09
C LEU A 167 6.86 15.54 -13.87
N ALA A 168 7.96 15.95 -13.25
CA ALA A 168 9.23 16.14 -13.92
C ALA A 168 9.82 14.82 -14.39
N HIS A 169 9.57 13.70 -13.69
CA HIS A 169 10.07 12.39 -14.14
C HIS A 169 9.45 11.92 -15.45
N LEU A 170 8.23 12.37 -15.80
CA LEU A 170 7.48 11.86 -16.97
C LEU A 170 8.27 12.03 -18.27
N ASP A 171 8.95 13.16 -18.46
CA ASP A 171 9.69 13.47 -19.69
C ASP A 171 10.99 12.66 -19.84
N PHE A 172 11.54 12.15 -18.74
CA PHE A 172 12.81 11.43 -18.73
C PHE A 172 12.63 9.91 -18.58
N VAL A 173 11.67 9.48 -17.77
CA VAL A 173 11.41 8.07 -17.45
C VAL A 173 10.43 7.46 -18.45
N HIS A 174 9.46 8.24 -18.94
CA HIS A 174 8.43 7.78 -19.88
C HIS A 174 8.43 8.56 -21.22
N PRO A 175 9.58 8.71 -21.88
CA PRO A 175 9.72 9.57 -23.05
C PRO A 175 8.83 9.08 -24.20
N GLY A 176 7.93 9.95 -24.67
CA GLY A 176 7.01 9.65 -25.77
C GLY A 176 5.83 8.74 -25.39
N LEU A 177 5.72 8.35 -24.12
CA LEU A 177 4.58 7.62 -23.57
C LEU A 177 3.70 8.54 -22.73
N LEU A 178 4.27 9.14 -21.68
CA LEU A 178 3.57 10.08 -20.78
C LEU A 178 4.14 11.50 -20.86
N GLY A 179 5.44 11.63 -21.17
CA GLY A 179 6.15 12.89 -21.29
C GLY A 179 6.52 13.23 -22.74
N SER A 180 6.82 14.50 -22.99
CA SER A 180 7.20 15.05 -24.29
C SER A 180 8.69 15.42 -24.30
N PRO A 181 9.56 14.61 -24.94
CA PRO A 181 10.99 14.90 -24.98
C PRO A 181 11.28 16.30 -25.53
N GLY A 182 11.91 17.15 -24.71
CA GLY A 182 12.28 18.52 -25.07
C GLY A 182 11.32 19.61 -24.56
N ASP A 183 10.20 19.25 -23.93
CA ASP A 183 9.29 20.18 -23.25
C ASP A 183 9.26 19.90 -21.73
N THR A 184 10.40 20.09 -21.08
CA THR A 184 10.64 19.68 -19.68
C THR A 184 10.21 20.72 -18.64
N VAL A 185 9.55 21.80 -19.07
CA VAL A 185 9.17 22.89 -18.17
C VAL A 185 7.86 22.53 -17.50
N ILE A 186 7.89 22.42 -16.17
CA ILE A 186 6.68 22.20 -15.38
C ILE A 186 6.00 23.54 -15.12
N GLU A 187 4.82 23.71 -15.71
CA GLU A 187 3.94 24.84 -15.45
C GLU A 187 3.37 24.77 -14.02
N PRO A 188 3.07 25.91 -13.37
CA PRO A 188 2.43 25.91 -12.06
C PRO A 188 1.11 25.14 -12.06
N TYR A 189 0.92 24.32 -11.03
CA TYR A 189 -0.27 23.51 -10.81
C TYR A 189 -0.86 23.76 -9.41
N ASP A 190 -2.11 23.34 -9.22
CA ASP A 190 -2.79 23.44 -7.93
C ASP A 190 -2.37 22.30 -7.01
N VAL A 191 -2.03 22.62 -5.76
CA VAL A 191 -1.69 21.64 -4.74
C VAL A 191 -2.16 22.10 -3.37
N GLU A 192 -2.89 21.23 -2.67
CA GLU A 192 -3.43 21.51 -1.34
C GLU A 192 -3.42 20.25 -0.46
N ILE A 193 -3.47 20.44 0.86
CA ILE A 193 -3.67 19.36 1.83
C ILE A 193 -5.02 19.60 2.51
N VAL A 194 -5.93 18.64 2.41
CA VAL A 194 -7.25 18.68 3.03
C VAL A 194 -7.47 17.37 3.78
N ASP A 195 -7.75 17.45 5.08
CA ASP A 195 -8.03 16.29 5.96
C ASP A 195 -6.98 15.16 5.89
N GLY A 196 -5.71 15.53 5.70
CA GLY A 196 -4.60 14.60 5.61
C GLY A 196 -4.55 13.82 4.29
N VAL A 197 -5.01 14.46 3.22
CA VAL A 197 -4.89 14.01 1.82
C VAL A 197 -4.26 15.15 1.02
N VAL A 198 -3.22 14.85 0.25
CA VAL A 198 -2.67 15.76 -0.75
C VAL A 198 -3.53 15.68 -2.00
N PHE A 199 -4.04 16.81 -2.46
CA PHE A 199 -4.68 16.96 -3.76
C PHE A 199 -3.75 17.74 -4.67
N MET A 200 -3.51 17.22 -5.88
CA MET A 200 -2.73 17.89 -6.92
C MET A 200 -3.53 17.88 -8.22
N ARG A 201 -3.72 19.05 -8.84
CA ARG A 201 -4.55 19.20 -10.03
C ARG A 201 -3.85 20.00 -11.12
N TYR A 202 -3.89 19.49 -12.34
CA TYR A 202 -3.29 20.14 -13.50
C TYR A 202 -3.98 19.67 -14.79
N THR A 203 -3.72 20.39 -15.87
CA THR A 203 -4.06 19.94 -17.22
C THR A 203 -2.78 19.84 -18.04
N LYS A 204 -2.70 18.83 -18.90
CA LYS A 204 -1.64 18.73 -19.90
C LYS A 204 -2.21 18.28 -21.23
N ARG A 205 -1.45 18.56 -22.30
CA ARG A 205 -1.70 17.93 -23.59
C ARG A 205 -1.19 16.50 -23.52
N SER A 206 -2.05 15.54 -23.82
CA SER A 206 -1.72 14.12 -23.81
C SER A 206 -1.75 13.55 -25.22
N VAL A 207 -0.89 12.58 -25.47
CA VAL A 207 -0.88 11.77 -26.69
C VAL A 207 -1.62 10.46 -26.45
N GLY A 208 -2.25 9.95 -27.51
CA GLY A 208 -3.19 8.83 -27.49
C GLY A 208 -2.93 7.64 -26.56
N PRO A 209 -1.70 7.14 -26.29
CA PRO A 209 -1.51 5.98 -25.42
C PRO A 209 -1.97 6.15 -23.97
N GLU A 210 -1.87 7.36 -23.40
CA GLU A 210 -2.23 7.63 -22.00
C GLU A 210 -3.76 7.67 -21.78
N THR A 211 -4.52 8.11 -22.78
CA THR A 211 -5.98 8.28 -22.70
C THR A 211 -6.76 7.45 -23.71
N PHE A 212 -6.07 6.63 -24.51
CA PHE A 212 -6.62 5.90 -25.64
C PHE A 212 -7.39 6.81 -26.62
N ALA A 213 -6.97 8.06 -26.77
CA ALA A 213 -7.51 9.01 -27.72
C ALA A 213 -6.93 8.81 -29.13
N ASP A 214 -7.71 9.14 -30.17
CA ASP A 214 -7.28 9.02 -31.58
C ASP A 214 -6.29 10.12 -32.01
N GLY A 215 -5.80 10.95 -31.07
CA GLY A 215 -4.99 12.12 -31.35
C GLY A 215 -4.44 12.80 -30.09
N VAL A 216 -4.17 14.11 -30.20
CA VAL A 216 -3.74 14.93 -29.07
C VAL A 216 -4.95 15.63 -28.48
N GLU A 217 -5.17 15.43 -27.19
CA GLU A 217 -6.24 16.10 -26.43
C GLU A 217 -5.69 16.81 -25.20
N THR A 218 -6.52 17.61 -24.53
CA THR A 218 -6.20 18.20 -23.22
C THR A 218 -6.88 17.39 -22.14
N VAL A 219 -6.10 16.88 -21.20
CA VAL A 219 -6.57 15.94 -20.17
C VAL A 219 -6.47 16.60 -18.81
N SER A 220 -7.57 16.56 -18.06
CA SER A 220 -7.59 16.98 -16.66
C SER A 220 -7.04 15.87 -15.79
N HIS A 221 -6.14 16.23 -14.88
CA HIS A 221 -5.54 15.32 -13.92
C HIS A 221 -5.89 15.78 -12.50
N GLU A 222 -6.34 14.84 -11.68
CA GLU A 222 -6.38 14.98 -10.23
C GLU A 222 -5.64 13.79 -9.60
N ILE A 223 -4.69 14.10 -8.74
CA ILE A 223 -3.90 13.13 -7.99
C ILE A 223 -4.20 13.33 -6.51
N ARG A 224 -4.54 12.23 -5.84
CA ARG A 224 -4.77 12.18 -4.40
C ARG A 224 -3.73 11.29 -3.77
N VAL A 225 -3.06 11.73 -2.72
CA VAL A 225 -2.18 10.86 -1.92
C VAL A 225 -2.54 10.99 -0.45
N GLU A 226 -2.81 9.87 0.20
CA GLU A 226 -3.27 9.80 1.58
C GLU A 226 -2.48 8.77 2.41
N MET A 227 -2.62 8.86 3.72
CA MET A 227 -1.97 7.96 4.65
C MET A 227 -2.49 6.50 4.53
N PRO A 228 -1.62 5.49 4.75
CA PRO A 228 -0.19 5.64 4.92
C PRO A 228 0.53 5.86 3.59
N TYR A 229 0.13 5.15 2.52
CA TYR A 229 0.82 5.13 1.22
C TYR A 229 -0.15 4.84 0.05
N THR A 230 -1.33 5.46 0.07
CA THR A 230 -2.34 5.24 -0.97
C THR A 230 -2.33 6.41 -1.93
N PHE A 231 -2.35 6.14 -3.24
CA PHE A 231 -2.58 7.17 -4.24
C PHE A 231 -3.80 6.85 -5.11
N THR A 232 -4.49 7.89 -5.56
CA THR A 232 -5.52 7.81 -6.60
C THR A 232 -5.16 8.78 -7.72
N LEU A 233 -4.98 8.27 -8.93
CA LEU A 233 -4.84 9.05 -10.14
C LEU A 233 -6.21 9.10 -10.84
N ILE A 234 -6.62 10.29 -11.28
CA ILE A 234 -7.88 10.50 -11.98
C ILE A 234 -7.57 11.31 -13.24
N PHE A 235 -7.84 10.71 -14.39
CA PHE A 235 -7.61 11.30 -15.71
C PHE A 235 -8.95 11.46 -16.41
N THR A 236 -9.30 12.67 -16.81
CA THR A 236 -10.54 12.94 -17.57
C THR A 236 -10.20 13.60 -18.90
N GLY A 237 -10.46 12.87 -19.98
CA GLY A 237 -10.34 13.33 -21.37
C GLY A 237 -11.70 13.43 -22.05
N GLU A 238 -11.70 13.62 -23.37
CA GLU A 238 -12.91 13.75 -24.19
C GLU A 238 -13.75 12.46 -24.21
N ARG A 239 -13.10 11.30 -24.12
CA ARG A 239 -13.77 9.99 -24.17
C ARG A 239 -14.38 9.54 -22.84
N GLY A 240 -13.88 10.06 -21.72
CA GLY A 240 -14.31 9.65 -20.40
C GLY A 240 -13.20 9.78 -19.35
N THR A 241 -13.34 9.01 -18.28
CA THR A 241 -12.46 9.00 -17.12
C THR A 241 -11.81 7.64 -16.94
N THR A 242 -10.50 7.65 -16.69
CA THR A 242 -9.73 6.52 -16.16
C THR A 242 -9.23 6.88 -14.77
N THR A 243 -9.31 5.94 -13.84
CA THR A 243 -8.75 6.09 -12.49
C THR A 243 -7.83 4.94 -12.15
N ILE A 244 -6.76 5.24 -11.40
CA ILE A 244 -5.79 4.25 -10.92
C ILE A 244 -5.65 4.41 -9.41
N TRP A 245 -5.90 3.36 -8.66
CA TRP A 245 -5.72 3.31 -7.21
C TRP A 245 -4.51 2.46 -6.86
N GLY A 246 -3.44 3.11 -6.39
CA GLY A 246 -2.21 2.47 -5.96
C GLY A 246 -2.21 2.22 -4.46
N LEU A 247 -2.02 0.97 -4.08
CA LEU A 247 -2.03 0.50 -2.69
C LEU A 247 -0.70 -0.15 -2.34
N HIS A 248 0.01 0.41 -1.36
CA HIS A 248 1.31 -0.10 -0.95
C HIS A 248 1.26 -0.82 0.39
N HIS A 249 1.85 -2.01 0.42
CA HIS A 249 2.14 -2.80 1.61
C HIS A 249 3.59 -2.55 2.05
N PRO A 250 3.84 -1.77 3.11
CA PRO A 250 5.18 -1.58 3.63
C PRO A 250 5.65 -2.85 4.37
N ILE A 251 6.45 -3.68 3.69
CA ILE A 251 6.98 -4.92 4.28
C ILE A 251 7.97 -4.56 5.38
N ASP A 252 8.92 -3.67 5.07
CA ASP A 252 9.90 -3.10 6.00
C ASP A 252 10.40 -1.74 5.46
N GLU A 253 11.49 -1.20 6.02
CA GLU A 253 12.07 0.10 5.63
C GLU A 253 12.73 0.12 4.24
N HIS A 254 12.94 -1.06 3.65
CA HIS A 254 13.63 -1.23 2.37
C HIS A 254 12.73 -1.82 1.29
N ARG A 255 11.59 -2.42 1.66
CA ARG A 255 10.75 -3.15 0.73
C ARG A 255 9.28 -2.85 0.93
N CYS A 256 8.57 -2.81 -0.19
CA CYS A 256 7.11 -2.78 -0.20
C CYS A 256 6.55 -3.72 -1.27
N ALA A 257 5.26 -4.03 -1.19
CA ALA A 257 4.53 -4.65 -2.29
C ALA A 257 3.43 -3.69 -2.77
N LEU A 258 3.02 -3.83 -4.04
CA LEU A 258 2.06 -2.94 -4.68
C LEU A 258 0.88 -3.72 -5.25
N TRP A 259 -0.33 -3.24 -5.00
CA TRP A 259 -1.52 -3.55 -5.78
C TRP A 259 -1.99 -2.29 -6.50
N ARG A 260 -2.58 -2.49 -7.68
CA ARG A 260 -3.31 -1.42 -8.37
C ARG A 260 -4.71 -1.87 -8.74
N TYR A 261 -5.65 -0.94 -8.65
CA TYR A 261 -6.98 -1.05 -9.23
C TYR A 261 -7.09 0.00 -10.32
N GLU A 262 -7.70 -0.38 -11.43
CA GLU A 262 -7.86 0.48 -12.58
C GLU A 262 -9.32 0.45 -12.97
N SER A 263 -9.93 1.62 -13.10
CA SER A 263 -11.33 1.76 -13.48
C SER A 263 -11.45 2.69 -14.68
N ARG A 264 -12.31 2.34 -15.64
CA ARG A 264 -12.61 3.20 -16.79
C ARG A 264 -14.10 3.19 -17.11
N ASN A 265 -14.63 4.33 -17.57
CA ASN A 265 -16.01 4.43 -18.08
C ASN A 265 -16.06 4.66 -19.60
N HIS A 266 -14.95 4.43 -20.30
CA HIS A 266 -14.82 4.56 -21.74
C HIS A 266 -14.17 3.31 -22.33
N SER A 267 -14.25 3.16 -23.66
CA SER A 267 -13.61 2.04 -24.37
C SER A 267 -13.95 0.67 -23.74
N LEU A 268 -15.22 0.48 -23.36
CA LEU A 268 -15.70 -0.72 -22.65
C LEU A 268 -15.74 -1.97 -23.56
N ASP A 269 -15.69 -1.76 -24.87
CA ASP A 269 -15.56 -2.78 -25.90
C ASP A 269 -14.10 -3.20 -26.15
N THR A 270 -13.12 -2.42 -25.68
CA THR A 270 -11.69 -2.74 -25.74
C THR A 270 -11.32 -3.74 -24.64
N PRO A 271 -10.54 -4.80 -24.95
CA PRO A 271 -10.06 -5.74 -23.94
C PRO A 271 -9.19 -5.08 -22.86
N ASP A 272 -9.35 -5.50 -21.60
CA ASP A 272 -8.53 -5.01 -20.47
C ASP A 272 -7.04 -5.20 -20.69
N GLN A 273 -6.65 -6.23 -21.44
CA GLN A 273 -5.25 -6.53 -21.72
C GLN A 273 -4.51 -5.37 -22.38
N GLU A 274 -5.18 -4.56 -23.22
CA GLU A 274 -4.54 -3.41 -23.86
C GLU A 274 -4.16 -2.32 -22.85
N PHE A 275 -5.00 -2.11 -21.83
CA PHE A 275 -4.73 -1.19 -20.72
C PHE A 275 -3.66 -1.74 -19.78
N ILE A 276 -3.74 -3.04 -19.48
CA ILE A 276 -2.77 -3.74 -18.63
C ILE A 276 -1.38 -3.69 -19.26
N ASP A 277 -1.26 -3.97 -20.57
CA ASP A 277 0.01 -3.97 -21.30
C ASP A 277 0.66 -2.59 -21.31
N PHE A 278 -0.15 -1.52 -21.44
CA PHE A 278 0.36 -0.15 -21.39
C PHE A 278 0.97 0.19 -20.03
N LEU A 279 0.26 -0.08 -18.92
CA LEU A 279 0.82 0.19 -17.60
C LEU A 279 1.95 -0.79 -17.22
N ASP A 280 1.95 -2.01 -17.75
CA ASP A 280 3.04 -2.97 -17.57
C ASP A 280 4.31 -2.56 -18.32
N LEU A 281 4.19 -1.72 -19.36
CA LEU A 281 5.33 -1.07 -20.01
C LEU A 281 5.91 0.05 -19.13
N LEU A 282 5.08 0.78 -18.40
CA LEU A 282 5.48 1.94 -17.60
C LEU A 282 6.11 1.54 -16.25
N LEU A 283 5.47 0.65 -15.49
CA LEU A 283 5.90 0.31 -14.13
C LEU A 283 7.38 -0.14 -14.01
N PRO A 284 7.94 -0.95 -14.93
CA PRO A 284 9.35 -1.31 -14.86
C PRO A 284 10.30 -0.12 -15.07
N GLN A 285 9.87 0.93 -15.78
CA GLN A 285 10.67 2.14 -16.02
C GLN A 285 10.84 2.93 -14.72
N ASP A 286 9.76 3.09 -13.95
CA ASP A 286 9.81 3.73 -12.62
C ASP A 286 10.59 2.90 -11.61
N LYS A 287 10.39 1.58 -11.64
CA LYS A 287 10.97 0.65 -10.68
C LYS A 287 12.48 0.88 -10.52
N ASP A 288 13.23 0.87 -11.61
CA ASP A 288 14.69 0.94 -11.54
C ASP A 288 15.18 2.30 -11.04
N ILE A 289 14.44 3.37 -11.35
CA ILE A 289 14.73 4.72 -10.85
C ILE A 289 14.46 4.80 -9.35
N ILE A 290 13.27 4.39 -8.91
CA ILE A 290 12.84 4.48 -7.51
C ILE A 290 13.68 3.57 -6.60
N GLU A 291 13.93 2.33 -7.00
CA GLU A 291 14.74 1.38 -6.20
C GLU A 291 16.23 1.80 -6.10
N SER A 292 16.69 2.71 -6.97
CA SER A 292 18.03 3.28 -6.89
C SER A 292 18.14 4.45 -5.89
N GLN A 293 17.03 5.05 -5.45
CA GLN A 293 17.02 6.23 -4.60
C GLN A 293 17.59 5.93 -3.20
N ARG A 294 18.40 6.84 -2.67
CA ARG A 294 18.99 6.75 -1.33
C ARG A 294 18.84 8.09 -0.61
N PRO A 295 18.35 8.12 0.65
CA PRO A 295 17.95 6.97 1.49
C PRO A 295 16.71 6.20 0.96
N HIS A 296 16.55 4.92 1.34
CA HIS A 296 15.45 4.07 0.83
C HIS A 296 14.07 4.56 1.27
N MET A 297 13.98 5.19 2.45
CA MET A 297 12.80 5.89 2.92
C MET A 297 12.87 7.35 2.48
N VAL A 298 11.71 7.96 2.22
CA VAL A 298 11.59 9.40 2.01
C VAL A 298 11.98 10.13 3.30
N PRO A 299 12.92 11.09 3.26
CA PRO A 299 13.20 11.92 4.42
C PRO A 299 12.09 12.96 4.59
N VAL A 300 11.47 12.97 5.78
CA VAL A 300 10.42 13.95 6.15
C VAL A 300 10.99 15.31 6.54
N ASP A 301 12.30 15.39 6.82
CA ASP A 301 13.02 16.65 6.88
C ASP A 301 13.34 17.12 5.45
N LEU A 302 12.66 18.18 5.02
CA LEU A 302 12.81 18.79 3.70
C LEU A 302 14.21 19.34 3.41
N THR A 303 15.10 19.41 4.42
CA THR A 303 16.49 19.85 4.23
C THR A 303 17.44 18.72 3.83
N GLU A 304 17.03 17.45 3.96
CA GLU A 304 17.85 16.30 3.58
C GLU A 304 17.95 16.09 2.07
N GLU A 305 16.94 16.53 1.31
CA GLU A 305 16.91 16.51 -0.14
C GLU A 305 16.56 17.91 -0.68
N LEU A 306 17.09 18.28 -1.84
CA LEU A 306 16.85 19.60 -2.43
C LEU A 306 15.56 19.57 -3.25
N HIS A 307 14.75 20.62 -3.10
CA HIS A 307 13.46 20.73 -3.76
C HIS A 307 13.38 22.01 -4.60
N VAL A 308 12.77 21.91 -5.77
CA VAL A 308 12.44 22.98 -6.71
C VAL A 308 10.97 23.34 -6.55
N LYS A 309 10.71 24.63 -6.30
CA LYS A 309 9.41 25.14 -5.85
C LYS A 309 8.20 24.68 -6.68
N VAL A 310 8.31 24.63 -8.00
CA VAL A 310 7.18 24.30 -8.88
C VAL A 310 7.12 22.80 -9.14
N ALA A 311 8.20 22.20 -9.64
CA ALA A 311 8.23 20.78 -9.96
C ALA A 311 7.91 19.89 -8.74
N ASP A 312 8.46 20.22 -7.57
CA ASP A 312 8.38 19.37 -6.38
C ASP A 312 7.28 19.81 -5.39
N ALA A 313 6.35 20.68 -5.80
CA ALA A 313 5.30 21.20 -4.91
C ALA A 313 4.42 20.07 -4.34
N GLY A 314 4.08 19.06 -5.15
CA GLY A 314 3.38 17.85 -4.75
C GLY A 314 4.15 17.03 -3.70
N ALA A 315 5.42 16.71 -3.97
CA ALA A 315 6.31 15.99 -3.05
C ALA A 315 6.50 16.74 -1.71
N ILE A 316 6.69 18.06 -1.75
CA ILE A 316 6.78 18.90 -0.55
C ILE A 316 5.48 18.82 0.27
N ALA A 317 4.31 18.89 -0.37
CA ALA A 317 3.03 18.76 0.30
C ALA A 317 2.88 17.38 0.96
N TYR A 318 3.24 16.32 0.25
CA TYR A 318 3.21 14.94 0.77
C TYR A 318 4.10 14.76 2.00
N ARG A 319 5.34 15.24 1.96
CA ARG A 319 6.27 15.14 3.11
C ARG A 319 5.78 15.94 4.31
N ARG A 320 5.14 17.10 4.10
CA ARG A 320 4.51 17.87 5.18
C ARG A 320 3.33 17.12 5.79
N MET A 321 2.48 16.53 4.96
CA MET A 321 1.38 15.68 5.42
C MET A 321 1.89 14.48 6.22
N LEU A 322 2.88 13.72 5.70
CA LEU A 322 3.53 12.62 6.43
C LEU A 322 4.02 13.07 7.80
N LYS A 323 4.72 14.20 7.85
CA LYS A 323 5.28 14.73 9.09
C LYS A 323 4.21 15.05 10.13
N GLU A 324 3.14 15.69 9.71
CA GLU A 324 2.01 16.06 10.57
C GLU A 324 1.27 14.82 11.08
N GLU A 325 0.90 13.90 10.19
CA GLU A 325 0.15 12.68 10.49
C GLU A 325 0.94 11.68 11.34
N LEU A 326 2.26 11.62 11.17
CA LEU A 326 3.14 10.76 11.98
C LEU A 326 3.57 11.41 13.30
N GLY A 327 3.22 12.68 13.54
CA GLY A 327 3.60 13.40 14.76
C GLY A 327 5.10 13.63 14.92
N VAL A 328 5.85 13.66 13.82
CA VAL A 328 7.31 13.86 13.85
C VAL A 328 7.59 15.36 14.02
N ALA A 329 8.06 15.78 15.20
CA ALA A 329 8.43 17.18 15.46
C ALA A 329 9.70 17.59 14.68
N PHE A 330 9.80 18.87 14.29
CA PHE A 330 11.10 19.46 13.93
C PHE A 330 11.93 19.57 15.22
N VAL A 331 13.11 18.94 15.26
CA VAL A 331 14.12 19.25 16.30
C VAL A 331 14.93 20.45 15.85
#